data_AF-A0A2C9KE38-F1
#
_entry.id   AF-A0A2C9KE38-F1
#
_cell.length_a   1.000
_cell.length_b   1.000
_cell.length_c   1.000
_cell.angle_alpha   90.00
_cell.angle_beta   90.00
_cell.angle_gamma   90.00
#
_symmetry.space_group_name_H-M   'P 1'
#
loop_
_entity.id
_entity.type
_entity.pdbx_description
1 polymer ?
#
loop_
_entity_poly.entity_id
_entity_poly.type
_entity_poly.pdbx_seq_one_letter_code
_entity_poly.pdbx_strand_id
1 'polypeptide(L)'
;MGVTTTGPIAIDSSVRPDNLYSALSSMSIGVSKVEALGICSYRKFVVTMISLLGNQPVMEIDSSHLTGLNVLCNVKTIKDGGLRFEPITGDFLRSYHTTPQVFALINNVPTKCAANSSCTFEWEPASTPSITEIQPTSG
;
A
#
# COMPACT_ATOMS: atom_id res chain seq x y z
N MET A 1 -16.22 -4.37 6.60
CA MET A 1 -16.80 -3.14 6.03
C MET A 1 -17.35 -2.32 7.18
N GLY A 2 -16.59 -1.31 7.65
CA GLY A 2 -17.06 -0.38 8.66
C GLY A 2 -17.73 0.79 7.95
N VAL A 3 -19.03 0.98 8.19
CA VAL A 3 -19.79 2.09 7.62
C VAL A 3 -19.38 3.35 8.39
N THR A 4 -18.56 4.22 7.79
CA THR A 4 -18.23 5.54 8.32
C THR A 4 -19.29 6.55 7.87
N THR A 5 -20.55 6.36 8.24
CA THR A 5 -21.58 7.39 8.03
C THR A 5 -21.61 8.29 9.24
N THR A 6 -20.65 9.20 9.29
CA THR A 6 -20.72 10.40 10.12
C THR A 6 -21.12 11.53 9.19
N GLY A 7 -22.24 12.20 9.50
CA GLY A 7 -22.78 13.29 8.69
C GLY A 7 -21.80 14.45 8.47
N PRO A 8 -22.16 15.43 7.63
CA PRO A 8 -21.27 16.51 7.24
C PRO A 8 -20.78 17.30 8.46
N ILE A 9 -19.50 17.66 8.45
CA ILE A 9 -18.88 18.41 9.54
C ILE A 9 -19.33 19.87 9.42
N ALA A 10 -20.05 20.37 10.44
CA ALA A 10 -20.44 21.78 10.48
C ALA A 10 -19.21 22.68 10.71
N ILE A 11 -19.05 23.70 9.87
CA ILE A 11 -17.93 24.66 9.93
C ILE A 11 -18.50 26.08 10.04
N ASP A 12 -17.98 26.85 10.99
CA ASP A 12 -18.27 28.27 11.17
C ASP A 12 -17.05 29.17 10.89
N SER A 13 -17.23 30.49 11.02
CA SER A 13 -16.18 31.49 10.78
C SER A 13 -15.02 31.48 11.80
N SER A 14 -15.12 30.70 12.87
CA SER A 14 -14.18 30.63 14.00
C SER A 14 -13.43 29.31 14.12
N VAL A 15 -13.50 28.43 13.11
CA VAL A 15 -12.82 27.12 13.15
C VAL A 15 -11.32 27.25 13.39
N ARG A 16 -10.83 26.47 14.36
CA ARG A 16 -9.42 26.36 14.80
C ARG A 16 -8.92 24.93 14.56
N PRO A 17 -7.61 24.68 14.65
CA PRO A 17 -7.08 23.32 14.55
C PRO A 17 -7.63 22.39 15.63
N ASP A 18 -7.71 22.87 16.88
CA ASP A 18 -8.01 22.02 18.04
C ASP A 18 -9.47 21.56 18.05
N ASN A 19 -10.42 22.46 17.80
CA ASN A 19 -11.84 22.09 17.74
C ASN A 19 -12.15 21.22 16.51
N LEU A 20 -11.50 21.48 15.37
CA LEU A 20 -11.61 20.62 14.19
C LEU A 20 -11.05 19.22 14.47
N TYR A 21 -9.90 19.12 15.14
CA TYR A 21 -9.33 17.84 15.56
C TYR A 21 -10.26 17.08 16.50
N SER A 22 -10.84 17.74 17.50
CA SER A 22 -11.78 17.11 18.43
C SER A 22 -13.06 16.63 17.73
N ALA A 23 -13.62 17.43 16.81
CA ALA A 23 -14.80 17.04 16.02
C ALA A 23 -14.52 15.86 15.09
N LEU A 24 -13.31 15.80 14.52
CA LEU A 24 -12.89 14.68 13.67
C LEU A 24 -12.58 13.42 14.49
N SER A 25 -12.03 13.58 15.69
CA SER A 25 -11.67 12.47 16.59
C SER A 25 -12.89 11.78 17.20
N SER A 26 -14.05 12.44 17.26
CA SER A 26 -15.31 11.82 17.65
C SER A 26 -15.95 11.00 16.51
N MET A 27 -15.47 11.18 15.28
CA MET A 27 -15.87 10.37 14.13
C MET A 27 -15.06 9.07 14.09
N SER A 28 -15.60 8.02 13.50
CA SER A 28 -14.87 6.77 13.25
C SER A 28 -13.86 6.91 12.09
N ILE A 29 -13.21 8.07 11.99
CA ILE A 29 -12.20 8.40 10.98
C ILE A 29 -10.87 8.53 11.72
N GLY A 30 -9.89 7.77 11.27
CA GLY A 30 -8.61 7.66 11.96
C GLY A 30 -7.72 8.88 11.79
N VAL A 31 -8.00 9.97 12.52
CA VAL A 31 -7.28 11.25 12.40
C VAL A 31 -6.08 11.28 13.34
N SER A 32 -5.02 11.96 12.92
CA SER A 32 -3.77 12.05 13.70
C SER A 32 -3.11 13.42 13.68
N LYS A 33 -3.42 14.23 12.66
CA LYS A 33 -2.83 15.55 12.51
C LYS A 33 -3.78 16.49 11.77
N VAL A 34 -3.96 17.68 12.30
CA VAL A 34 -4.65 18.80 11.66
C VAL A 34 -3.70 19.98 11.63
N GLU A 35 -3.36 20.47 10.45
CA GLU A 35 -2.51 21.65 10.26
C GLU A 35 -3.34 22.78 9.66
N ALA A 36 -3.32 23.95 10.30
CA ALA A 36 -3.92 25.15 9.74
C ALA A 36 -2.88 26.01 9.03
N LEU A 37 -3.24 26.46 7.84
CA LEU A 37 -2.45 27.33 6.98
C LEU A 37 -3.29 28.54 6.55
N GLY A 38 -2.60 29.59 6.12
CA GLY A 38 -3.22 30.82 5.62
C GLY A 38 -3.42 31.89 6.69
N ILE A 39 -4.26 32.87 6.37
CA ILE A 39 -4.49 34.10 7.14
C ILE A 39 -5.96 34.19 7.56
N CYS A 40 -6.35 35.25 8.27
CA CYS A 40 -7.71 35.36 8.80
C CYS A 40 -8.82 35.34 7.73
N SER A 41 -8.57 35.86 6.52
CA SER A 41 -9.52 35.87 5.40
C SER A 41 -9.48 34.62 4.52
N TYR A 42 -8.47 33.77 4.68
CA TYR A 42 -8.29 32.54 3.91
C TYR A 42 -7.69 31.45 4.79
N ARG A 43 -8.49 30.45 5.12
CA ARG A 43 -8.08 29.31 5.95
C ARG A 43 -8.02 28.05 5.12
N LYS A 44 -6.94 27.30 5.29
CA LYS A 44 -6.77 25.97 4.73
C LYS A 44 -6.39 25.01 5.85
N PHE A 45 -7.11 23.92 5.97
CA PHE A 45 -6.79 22.84 6.90
C PHE A 45 -6.27 21.64 6.12
N VAL A 46 -5.15 21.08 6.56
CA VAL A 46 -4.61 19.82 6.07
C VAL A 46 -4.83 18.78 7.16
N VAL A 47 -5.67 17.79 6.85
CA VAL A 47 -6.01 16.70 7.75
C VAL A 47 -5.30 15.44 7.28
N THR A 48 -4.54 14.81 8.16
CA THR A 48 -3.83 13.56 7.87
C THR A 48 -4.41 12.43 8.70
N MET A 49 -4.88 11.40 8.00
CA MET A 49 -5.42 10.18 8.60
C MET A 49 -4.28 9.16 8.76
N ILE A 50 -3.96 8.75 9.99
CA ILE A 50 -2.87 7.80 10.26
C ILE A 50 -3.36 6.58 11.05
N SER A 51 -4.43 6.70 11.85
CA SER A 51 -4.88 5.57 12.68
C SER A 51 -5.73 4.54 11.93
N LEU A 52 -6.36 4.91 10.80
CA LEU A 52 -7.01 3.96 9.90
C LEU A 52 -6.21 3.82 8.60
N LEU A 53 -5.83 2.58 8.29
CA LEU A 53 -5.07 2.24 7.09
C LEU A 53 -5.97 2.26 5.84
N GLY A 54 -5.35 2.41 4.67
CA GLY A 54 -6.04 2.37 3.38
C GLY A 54 -6.66 3.71 2.98
N ASN A 55 -7.42 3.71 1.88
CA ASN A 55 -8.06 4.93 1.40
C ASN A 55 -9.25 5.30 2.28
N GLN A 56 -9.28 6.55 2.74
CA GLN A 56 -10.38 7.07 3.55
C GLN A 56 -11.37 7.80 2.64
N PRO A 57 -12.68 7.75 2.93
CA PRO A 57 -13.66 8.50 2.16
C PRO A 57 -13.38 10.01 2.28
N VAL A 58 -13.76 10.74 1.23
CA VAL A 58 -13.68 12.21 1.24
C VAL A 58 -14.61 12.73 2.32
N MET A 59 -14.13 13.70 3.11
CA MET A 59 -14.95 14.35 4.13
C MET A 59 -16.00 15.25 3.47
N GLU A 60 -17.21 15.25 4.02
CA GLU A 60 -18.25 16.20 3.66
C GLU A 60 -18.31 17.31 4.72
N ILE A 61 -18.51 18.55 4.27
CA ILE A 61 -18.59 19.74 5.12
C ILE A 61 -19.94 20.41 4.91
N ASP A 62 -20.57 20.79 6.01
CA ASP A 62 -21.70 21.71 6.01
C ASP A 62 -21.18 23.15 6.18
N SER A 63 -21.40 23.95 5.14
CA SER A 63 -20.99 25.35 5.05
C SER A 63 -22.12 26.34 5.29
N SER A 64 -23.31 25.87 5.69
CA SER A 64 -24.50 26.70 5.93
C SER A 64 -24.30 27.77 7.01
N HIS A 65 -23.35 27.54 7.93
CA HIS A 65 -23.02 28.45 9.02
C HIS A 65 -21.86 29.42 8.71
N LEU A 66 -21.32 29.40 7.49
CA LEU A 66 -20.29 30.35 7.08
C LEU A 66 -20.90 31.73 6.83
N THR A 67 -20.28 32.75 7.40
CA THR A 67 -20.69 34.15 7.26
C THR A 67 -19.61 34.95 6.54
N GLY A 68 -20.01 35.91 5.71
CA GLY A 68 -19.10 36.74 4.92
C GLY A 68 -19.58 36.95 3.48
N LEU A 69 -18.85 37.76 2.71
CA LEU A 69 -19.16 38.02 1.31
C LEU A 69 -18.56 36.93 0.42
N ASN A 70 -19.41 36.22 -0.34
CA ASN A 70 -19.00 35.17 -1.31
C ASN A 70 -18.06 34.11 -0.71
N VAL A 71 -18.42 33.58 0.46
CA VAL A 71 -17.61 32.55 1.12
C VAL A 71 -17.68 31.23 0.33
N LEU A 72 -16.52 30.66 0.04
CA LEU A 72 -16.40 29.37 -0.64
C LEU A 72 -15.74 28.36 0.30
N CYS A 73 -16.36 27.19 0.43
CA CYS A 73 -15.81 26.06 1.16
C CYS A 73 -15.71 24.85 0.21
N ASN A 74 -14.55 24.23 0.15
CA ASN A 74 -14.31 23.07 -0.71
C ASN A 74 -13.43 22.05 0.01
N VAL A 75 -13.77 20.77 -0.14
CA VAL A 75 -12.93 19.65 0.29
C VAL A 75 -12.30 19.01 -0.92
N LYS A 76 -11.01 18.64 -0.79
CA LYS A 76 -10.31 17.88 -1.82
C LYS A 76 -9.38 16.86 -1.21
N THR A 77 -9.28 15.70 -1.85
CA THR A 77 -8.26 14.70 -1.54
C THR A 77 -6.90 15.21 -2.01
N ILE A 78 -5.93 15.28 -1.09
CA ILE A 78 -4.53 15.63 -1.41
C ILE A 78 -3.75 14.37 -1.81
N LYS A 79 -4.00 13.27 -1.11
CA LYS A 79 -3.34 11.98 -1.32
C LYS A 79 -4.29 10.86 -0.91
N ASP A 80 -4.53 9.92 -1.82
CA ASP A 80 -5.24 8.68 -1.51
C ASP A 80 -4.36 7.74 -0.69
N GLY A 81 -4.97 7.08 0.29
CA GLY A 81 -4.34 5.99 1.02
C GLY A 81 -4.34 4.72 0.16
N GLY A 82 -3.30 3.91 0.28
CA GLY A 82 -3.22 2.66 -0.48
C GLY A 82 -1.93 1.91 -0.25
N LEU A 83 -1.96 0.62 -0.59
CA LEU A 83 -0.76 -0.20 -0.65
C LEU A 83 -0.08 0.04 -2.00
N ARG A 84 1.18 0.47 -1.95
CA ARG A 84 2.04 0.51 -3.12
C ARG A 84 2.96 -0.70 -3.04
N PHE A 85 2.67 -1.72 -3.85
CA PHE A 85 3.60 -2.81 -4.05
C PHE A 85 4.74 -2.31 -4.94
N GLU A 86 5.96 -2.45 -4.46
CA GLU A 86 7.14 -2.39 -5.32
C GLU A 86 7.14 -3.61 -6.26
N PRO A 87 7.91 -3.59 -7.37
CA PRO A 87 8.02 -4.74 -8.25
C PRO A 87 8.40 -5.99 -7.45
N ILE A 88 7.51 -6.97 -7.44
CA ILE A 88 7.75 -8.25 -6.79
C ILE A 88 8.92 -8.92 -7.51
N THR A 89 10.01 -9.20 -6.79
CA THR A 89 11.15 -9.95 -7.36
C THR A 89 10.64 -11.28 -7.90
N GLY A 90 11.10 -11.70 -9.09
CA GLY A 90 10.57 -12.88 -9.78
C GLY A 90 10.55 -14.16 -8.94
N ASP A 91 11.47 -14.28 -7.97
CA ASP A 91 11.56 -15.42 -7.05
C ASP A 91 10.34 -15.54 -6.12
N PHE A 92 9.66 -14.44 -5.79
CA PHE A 92 8.43 -14.43 -5.00
C PHE A 92 7.20 -14.84 -5.81
N LEU A 93 7.32 -14.95 -7.15
CA LEU A 93 6.26 -15.44 -8.04
C LEU A 93 6.41 -16.94 -8.35
N ARG A 94 7.33 -17.64 -7.67
CA ARG A 94 7.56 -19.07 -7.91
C ARG A 94 6.30 -19.88 -7.56
N SER A 95 5.85 -20.69 -8.50
CA SER A 95 4.74 -21.61 -8.28
C SER A 95 5.13 -22.68 -7.27
N TYR A 96 4.25 -22.95 -6.30
CA TYR A 96 4.46 -24.01 -5.32
C TYR A 96 4.42 -25.38 -6.00
N HIS A 97 5.40 -26.23 -5.67
CA HIS A 97 5.49 -27.61 -6.15
C HIS A 97 5.88 -28.54 -5.00
N THR A 98 5.31 -29.74 -4.97
CA THR A 98 5.53 -30.73 -3.91
C THR A 98 6.82 -31.55 -4.10
N THR A 99 7.30 -31.66 -5.34
CA THR A 99 8.53 -32.35 -5.70
C THR A 99 9.62 -31.34 -6.09
N PRO A 100 10.91 -31.62 -5.84
CA PRO A 100 11.98 -30.73 -6.27
C PRO A 100 11.95 -30.57 -7.80
N GLN A 101 12.32 -29.39 -8.27
CA GLN A 101 12.35 -29.06 -9.69
C GLN A 101 13.69 -28.45 -10.08
N VAL A 102 14.07 -28.65 -11.34
CA VAL A 102 15.18 -27.93 -11.93
C VAL A 102 14.78 -26.46 -12.13
N PHE A 103 15.68 -25.55 -11.79
CA PHE A 103 15.53 -24.13 -12.08
C PHE A 103 16.54 -23.72 -13.15
N ALA A 104 16.07 -22.98 -14.14
CA ALA A 104 16.92 -22.44 -15.20
C ALA A 104 16.65 -20.95 -15.39
N LEU A 105 17.73 -20.23 -15.69
CA LEU A 105 17.72 -18.80 -16.01
C LEU A 105 18.00 -18.64 -17.50
N ILE A 106 17.14 -17.93 -18.22
CA ILE A 106 17.44 -17.45 -19.58
C ILE A 106 17.60 -15.94 -19.48
N ASN A 107 18.79 -15.42 -19.78
CA ASN A 107 19.11 -13.99 -19.65
C ASN A 107 18.80 -13.44 -18.24
N ASN A 108 19.14 -14.19 -17.19
CA ASN A 108 18.82 -13.88 -15.80
C ASN A 108 17.32 -13.80 -15.47
N VAL A 109 16.45 -14.31 -16.34
CA VAL A 109 15.01 -14.43 -16.07
C VAL A 109 14.69 -15.88 -15.69
N PRO A 110 14.09 -16.10 -14.51
CA PRO A 110 13.48 -17.38 -14.13
C PRO A 110 12.60 -17.95 -15.23
N THR A 111 12.90 -19.17 -15.67
CA THR A 111 12.03 -19.87 -16.62
C THR A 111 10.94 -20.66 -15.90
N LYS A 112 9.80 -20.84 -16.57
CA LYS A 112 8.73 -21.73 -16.09
C LYS A 112 8.76 -23.03 -16.86
N CYS A 113 8.41 -24.12 -16.17
CA CYS A 113 8.12 -25.38 -16.85
C CYS A 113 6.94 -25.19 -17.82
N ALA A 114 6.99 -25.86 -18.98
CA ALA A 114 5.89 -25.80 -19.93
C ALA A 114 4.63 -26.47 -19.34
N ALA A 115 3.46 -25.97 -19.72
CA ALA A 115 2.20 -26.56 -19.29
C ALA A 115 2.14 -28.03 -19.76
N ASN A 116 1.69 -28.93 -18.88
CA ASN A 116 1.62 -30.38 -19.12
C ASN A 116 2.97 -31.08 -19.38
N SER A 117 4.08 -30.48 -18.94
CA SER A 117 5.39 -31.14 -18.92
C SER A 117 5.88 -31.37 -17.50
N SER A 118 6.71 -32.40 -17.30
CA SER A 118 7.34 -32.68 -16.01
C SER A 118 8.73 -32.05 -15.96
N CYS A 119 8.94 -31.10 -15.04
CA CYS A 119 10.26 -30.55 -14.71
C CYS A 119 10.73 -30.99 -13.31
N THR A 120 10.16 -32.09 -12.81
CA THR A 120 10.54 -32.69 -11.54
C THR A 120 11.94 -33.28 -11.64
N PHE A 121 12.72 -33.09 -10.58
CA PHE A 121 14.04 -33.69 -10.44
C PHE A 121 14.17 -34.32 -9.06
N GLU A 122 14.48 -35.61 -9.02
CA GLU A 122 14.87 -36.31 -7.81
C GLU A 122 16.29 -36.81 -7.98
N TRP A 123 17.11 -36.58 -6.96
CA TRP A 123 18.49 -37.06 -6.96
C TRP A 123 18.49 -38.57 -6.73
N GLU A 124 19.16 -39.30 -7.62
CA GLU A 124 19.34 -40.74 -7.51
C GLU A 124 20.84 -41.08 -7.39
N PRO A 125 21.27 -41.81 -6.34
CA PRO A 125 22.65 -42.21 -6.17
C PRO A 125 23.18 -43.04 -7.35
N ALA A 126 22.35 -43.94 -7.89
CA ALA A 126 22.72 -44.82 -9.01
C ALA A 126 23.00 -44.05 -10.31
N SER A 127 22.38 -42.88 -10.48
CA SER A 127 22.56 -42.01 -11.64
C SER A 127 23.64 -40.93 -11.40
N THR A 128 24.33 -40.95 -10.25
CA THR A 128 25.38 -39.99 -9.91
C THR A 128 26.76 -40.62 -10.17
N PRO A 129 27.55 -40.11 -11.14
CA PRO A 129 28.88 -40.66 -11.41
C PRO A 129 29.82 -40.46 -10.22
N SER A 130 30.47 -41.54 -9.78
CA SER A 130 31.52 -41.51 -8.77
C SER A 130 32.89 -41.53 -9.42
N ILE A 131 33.80 -40.65 -8.99
CA ILE A 131 35.21 -40.73 -9.40
C ILE A 131 35.85 -41.93 -8.70
N THR A 132 36.26 -42.93 -9.46
CA THR A 132 36.88 -44.15 -8.92
C THR A 132 38.40 -44.06 -8.86
N GLU A 133 39.04 -43.37 -9.80
CA GLU A 133 40.49 -43.20 -9.84
C GLU A 133 40.87 -41.94 -10.62
N ILE A 134 41.96 -41.29 -10.21
CA ILE A 134 42.56 -40.15 -10.92
C ILE A 134 44.00 -40.54 -11.26
N GLN A 135 44.32 -40.64 -12.55
CA GLN A 135 45.69 -40.91 -13.02
C GLN A 135 46.23 -39.71 -13.83
N PRO A 136 47.10 -38.88 -13.23
CA PRO A 136 47.79 -37.82 -13.95
C PRO A 136 48.92 -38.39 -14.82
N THR A 137 48.97 -37.99 -16.10
CA THR A 137 49.95 -38.50 -17.08
C THR A 137 51.24 -37.68 -17.17
N SER A 138 51.29 -36.49 -16.58
CA SER A 138 52.50 -35.66 -16.46
C SER A 138 52.26 -34.49 -15.51
N GLY A 139 53.30 -34.03 -14.81
CA GLY A 139 53.32 -32.84 -13.95
C GLY A 139 54.28 -31.78 -14.47
#